data_AF-A0A8X6HY76-F1
#
_entry.id   AF-A0A8X6HY76-F1
#
_cell.length_a   1.000
_cell.length_b   1.000
_cell.length_c   1.000
_cell.angle_alpha   90.00
_cell.angle_beta   90.00
_cell.angle_gamma   90.00
#
_symmetry.space_group_name_H-M   'P 1'
#
loop_
_entity.id
_entity.type
_entity.pdbx_description
1 polymer ?
#
loop_
_entity_poly.entity_id
_entity_poly.type
_entity_poly.pdbx_seq_one_letter_code
_entity_poly.pdbx_strand_id
1 'polypeptide(L)'
;MKSKNKYSKINYTLVKKVRDYAKYMKSFRCFAHDTLEDIEQELFCEIWPCLKQHEKSKSSFSYFADKVVKNRVVNLINRKQRMKYGGDIAFLDNETLDSLVDENCDFESKVAACSDVEDLIKQLPPHWQDLCNKLQVYNIAEVSEITGLSRTTIYKILKRISVKIVIFGPYGIGKTSLLKTLDESTTLCLDFEAGLLAVQDWKGDSINMRTWNEARDIACLIGGPNPALKPDQAYSQRHYEHVSSKYKELLSECSKYRCIFVDSITVASRLCFLWARIQPEAFSDRSGREDKRAAYGTLAQEMMAWLNQFQHIRDKDIIIVGTLGQYLDDCNRPTWLPQCEGAKTASEIPGIVDEVISMVGIKKDDGTEVRSFVCQTINSWGYPAKDRSGCLNMVEEPHLGKLLTKIKTKAFSTTTQFSTQLGA
;
A
#
# COMPACT_ATOMS: atom_id res chain seq x y z
N MET A 1 -6.69 -24.80 6.50
CA MET A 1 -6.79 -26.27 6.74
C MET A 1 -8.02 -26.82 6.02
N LYS A 2 -7.96 -28.03 5.44
CA LYS A 2 -9.13 -28.71 4.85
C LYS A 2 -9.77 -29.63 5.90
N SER A 3 -11.08 -29.53 6.09
CA SER A 3 -11.85 -30.38 7.02
C SER A 3 -11.71 -31.87 6.70
N LYS A 4 -11.59 -32.69 7.76
CA LYS A 4 -11.56 -34.15 7.66
C LYS A 4 -12.96 -34.79 7.63
N ASN A 5 -14.04 -34.03 7.86
CA ASN A 5 -15.41 -34.55 7.87
C ASN A 5 -15.88 -35.00 6.47
N LYS A 6 -16.53 -36.17 6.39
CA LYS A 6 -17.06 -36.74 5.14
C LYS A 6 -18.58 -36.74 5.14
N TYR A 7 -19.18 -36.04 4.17
CA TYR A 7 -20.64 -35.89 4.02
C TYR A 7 -21.17 -36.53 2.73
N SER A 8 -20.85 -37.81 2.48
CA SER A 8 -21.10 -38.49 1.20
C SER A 8 -22.57 -38.64 0.78
N LYS A 9 -23.52 -38.48 1.72
CA LYS A 9 -24.97 -38.60 1.48
C LYS A 9 -25.71 -37.26 1.50
N ILE A 10 -25.01 -36.13 1.58
CA ILE A 10 -25.60 -34.79 1.65
C ILE A 10 -25.36 -34.07 0.32
N ASN A 11 -26.29 -33.20 -0.07
CA ASN A 11 -26.16 -32.37 -1.27
C ASN A 11 -24.81 -31.62 -1.28
N TYR A 12 -24.01 -31.84 -2.32
CA TYR A 12 -22.66 -31.29 -2.45
C TYR A 12 -22.62 -29.75 -2.36
N THR A 13 -23.57 -29.06 -2.98
CA THR A 13 -23.66 -27.59 -2.97
C THR A 13 -23.90 -27.07 -1.56
N LEU A 14 -24.76 -27.74 -0.79
CA LEU A 14 -24.97 -27.42 0.61
C LEU A 14 -23.70 -27.67 1.44
N VAL A 15 -23.04 -28.81 1.24
CA VAL A 15 -21.80 -29.14 1.96
C VAL A 15 -20.71 -28.12 1.68
N LYS A 16 -20.55 -27.71 0.43
CA LYS A 16 -19.60 -26.67 0.04
C LYS A 16 -19.89 -25.36 0.79
N LYS A 17 -21.15 -24.89 0.78
CA LYS A 17 -21.55 -23.67 1.50
C LYS A 17 -21.26 -23.74 2.99
N VAL A 18 -21.63 -24.84 3.66
CA VAL A 18 -21.39 -25.00 5.11
C VAL A 18 -19.91 -24.95 5.43
N ARG A 19 -19.05 -25.56 4.62
CA ARG A 19 -17.59 -25.51 4.80
C ARG A 19 -17.03 -24.10 4.62
N ASP A 20 -17.54 -23.37 3.64
CA ASP A 20 -17.10 -22.00 3.37
C ASP A 20 -17.47 -21.06 4.53
N TYR A 21 -18.71 -21.16 5.05
CA TYR A 21 -19.13 -20.43 6.23
C TYR A 21 -18.41 -20.88 7.52
N ALA A 22 -18.09 -22.16 7.69
CA ALA A 22 -17.36 -22.63 8.86
C ALA A 22 -15.92 -22.07 8.93
N LYS A 23 -15.23 -21.98 7.78
CA LYS A 23 -13.93 -21.30 7.69
C LYS A 23 -14.04 -19.83 8.08
N TYR A 24 -15.07 -19.16 7.58
CA TYR A 24 -15.33 -17.77 7.90
C TYR A 24 -15.61 -17.58 9.40
N MET A 25 -16.49 -18.39 9.99
CA MET A 25 -16.81 -18.37 11.42
C MET A 25 -15.58 -18.61 12.31
N LYS A 26 -14.61 -19.42 11.88
CA LYS A 26 -13.36 -19.67 12.61
C LYS A 26 -12.52 -18.41 12.83
N SER A 27 -12.68 -17.38 11.99
CA SER A 27 -11.98 -16.09 12.15
C SER A 27 -12.48 -15.26 13.35
N PHE A 28 -13.68 -15.55 13.86
CA PHE A 28 -14.24 -14.83 15.01
C PHE A 28 -13.63 -15.33 16.32
N ARG A 29 -13.29 -14.39 17.21
CA ARG A 29 -12.71 -14.68 18.53
C ARG A 29 -13.54 -15.67 19.37
N CYS A 30 -14.87 -15.69 19.21
CA CYS A 30 -15.74 -16.63 19.94
C CYS A 30 -15.52 -18.10 19.55
N PHE A 31 -14.97 -18.38 18.36
CA PHE A 31 -14.64 -19.72 17.84
C PHE A 31 -13.13 -20.05 17.89
N ALA A 32 -12.33 -19.23 18.59
CA ALA A 32 -10.88 -19.42 18.65
C ALA A 32 -10.46 -20.83 19.12
N HIS A 33 -11.21 -21.43 20.04
CA HIS A 33 -10.95 -22.75 20.62
C HIS A 33 -11.65 -23.92 19.91
N ASP A 34 -12.62 -23.65 19.02
CA ASP A 34 -13.38 -24.71 18.34
C ASP A 34 -12.62 -25.23 17.12
N THR A 35 -12.55 -26.54 16.88
CA THR A 35 -11.93 -27.02 15.63
C THR A 35 -12.81 -26.69 14.43
N LEU A 36 -12.24 -26.64 13.23
CA LEU A 36 -13.02 -26.35 12.02
C LEU A 36 -14.07 -27.45 11.78
N GLU A 37 -13.72 -28.70 12.12
CA GLU A 37 -14.63 -29.83 12.10
C GLU A 37 -15.81 -29.68 13.06
N ASP A 38 -15.59 -29.14 14.25
CA ASP A 38 -16.66 -28.90 15.25
C ASP A 38 -17.62 -27.82 14.78
N ILE A 39 -17.09 -26.73 14.22
CA ILE A 39 -17.89 -25.62 13.67
C ILE A 39 -18.77 -26.12 12.51
N GLU A 40 -18.19 -26.93 11.61
CA GLU A 40 -18.94 -27.54 10.51
C GLU A 40 -20.08 -28.44 11.02
N GLN A 41 -19.81 -29.31 12.00
CA GLN A 41 -20.81 -30.22 12.55
C GLN A 41 -21.93 -29.47 13.27
N GLU A 42 -21.58 -28.47 14.09
CA GLU A 42 -22.54 -27.63 14.81
C GLU A 42 -23.47 -26.89 13.83
N LEU A 43 -22.89 -26.30 12.77
CA LEU A 43 -23.67 -25.62 11.74
C LEU A 43 -24.59 -26.59 10.97
N PHE A 44 -24.12 -27.80 10.66
CA PHE A 44 -24.98 -28.83 10.07
C PHE A 44 -26.13 -29.25 10.97
N CYS A 45 -25.90 -29.40 12.28
CA CYS A 45 -26.94 -29.73 13.25
C CYS A 45 -28.05 -28.66 13.29
N GLU A 46 -27.71 -27.38 13.11
CA GLU A 46 -28.70 -26.30 13.06
C GLU A 46 -29.46 -26.22 11.73
N ILE A 47 -28.79 -26.55 10.62
CA ILE A 47 -29.39 -26.47 9.27
C ILE A 47 -30.31 -27.68 9.01
N TRP A 48 -29.90 -28.88 9.43
CA TRP A 48 -30.54 -30.14 9.06
C TRP A 48 -32.05 -30.22 9.37
N PRO A 49 -32.54 -29.78 10.55
CA PRO A 49 -33.96 -29.78 10.86
C PRO A 49 -34.77 -28.86 9.92
N CYS A 50 -34.19 -27.75 9.48
CA CYS A 50 -34.85 -26.77 8.62
C CYS A 50 -34.94 -27.20 7.16
N LEU A 51 -34.01 -28.03 6.69
CA LEU A 51 -34.04 -28.55 5.32
C LEU A 51 -35.29 -29.40 5.03
N LYS A 52 -35.86 -30.05 6.06
CA LYS A 52 -37.08 -30.85 5.95
C LYS A 52 -38.34 -30.01 5.69
N GLN A 53 -38.27 -28.70 5.93
CA GLN A 53 -39.38 -27.77 5.75
C GLN A 53 -39.40 -27.14 4.34
N HIS A 54 -38.54 -27.60 3.43
CA HIS A 54 -38.51 -27.09 2.06
C HIS A 54 -39.77 -27.49 1.29
N GLU A 55 -40.54 -26.50 0.86
CA GLU A 55 -41.65 -26.68 -0.06
C GLU A 55 -41.22 -26.35 -1.50
N LYS A 56 -41.30 -27.34 -2.40
CA LYS A 56 -40.91 -27.21 -3.81
C LYS A 56 -41.72 -26.15 -4.57
N SER A 57 -42.92 -25.83 -4.13
CA SER A 57 -43.81 -24.84 -4.74
C SER A 57 -43.38 -23.39 -4.50
N LYS A 58 -42.63 -23.11 -3.42
CA LYS A 58 -42.31 -21.74 -2.99
C LYS A 58 -40.96 -21.24 -3.52
N SER A 59 -39.96 -22.11 -3.62
CA SER A 59 -38.62 -21.71 -4.09
C SER A 59 -37.76 -22.92 -4.48
N SER A 60 -36.67 -22.66 -5.21
CA SER A 60 -35.67 -23.69 -5.48
C SER A 60 -34.99 -24.12 -4.18
N PHE A 61 -34.62 -25.40 -4.09
CA PHE A 61 -33.92 -25.94 -2.92
C PHE A 61 -32.60 -25.17 -2.65
N SER A 62 -31.91 -24.73 -3.70
CA SER A 62 -30.67 -23.95 -3.59
C SER A 62 -30.88 -22.61 -2.89
N TYR A 63 -31.94 -21.87 -3.27
CA TYR A 63 -32.27 -20.58 -2.68
C TYR A 63 -32.74 -20.72 -1.23
N PHE A 64 -33.59 -21.72 -0.96
CA PHE A 64 -34.03 -22.03 0.39
C PHE A 64 -32.85 -22.44 1.29
N ALA A 65 -32.00 -23.33 0.82
CA ALA A 65 -30.81 -23.77 1.55
C ALA A 65 -29.86 -22.59 1.83
N ASP A 66 -29.69 -21.66 0.88
CA ASP A 66 -28.87 -20.47 1.07
C ASP A 66 -29.37 -19.60 2.23
N LYS A 67 -30.66 -19.26 2.22
CA LYS A 67 -31.29 -18.49 3.30
C LYS A 67 -31.20 -19.19 4.64
N VAL A 68 -31.43 -20.50 4.68
CA VAL A 68 -31.33 -21.28 5.92
C VAL A 68 -29.89 -21.26 6.45
N VAL A 69 -28.89 -21.49 5.59
CA VAL A 69 -27.48 -21.48 6.00
C VAL A 69 -27.10 -20.11 6.57
N LYS A 70 -27.36 -19.01 5.83
CA LYS A 70 -27.05 -17.64 6.27
C LYS A 70 -27.67 -17.31 7.62
N ASN A 71 -28.98 -17.56 7.77
CA ASN A 71 -29.68 -17.31 9.02
C ASN A 71 -29.11 -18.12 10.18
N ARG A 72 -28.72 -19.39 9.96
CA ARG A 72 -28.11 -20.22 11.02
C ARG A 72 -26.71 -19.75 11.39
N VAL A 73 -25.90 -19.35 10.42
CA VAL A 73 -24.57 -18.76 10.67
C VAL A 73 -24.68 -17.53 11.57
N VAL A 74 -25.53 -16.57 11.20
CA VAL A 74 -25.75 -15.34 12.00
C VAL A 74 -26.18 -15.67 13.42
N ASN A 75 -27.18 -16.55 13.56
CA ASN A 75 -27.69 -16.95 14.87
C ASN A 75 -26.62 -17.62 15.74
N LEU A 76 -25.81 -18.49 15.15
CA LEU A 76 -24.78 -19.24 15.86
C LEU A 76 -23.63 -18.32 16.34
N ILE A 77 -23.20 -17.37 15.50
CA ILE A 77 -22.20 -16.35 15.86
C ILE A 77 -22.73 -15.49 17.01
N ASN A 78 -23.92 -14.91 16.86
CA ASN A 78 -24.53 -14.04 17.87
C ASN A 78 -24.74 -14.78 19.20
N ARG A 79 -25.16 -16.06 19.15
CA ARG A 79 -25.35 -16.91 20.34
C ARG A 79 -24.03 -17.15 21.08
N LYS A 80 -22.96 -17.55 20.38
CA LYS A 80 -21.66 -17.80 21.03
C LYS A 80 -20.99 -16.53 21.54
N GLN A 81 -21.21 -15.38 20.89
CA GLN A 81 -20.74 -14.09 21.39
C GLN A 81 -21.40 -13.71 22.72
N ARG A 82 -22.73 -13.89 22.83
CA ARG A 82 -23.49 -13.62 24.07
C ARG A 82 -23.05 -14.50 25.24
N MET A 83 -22.79 -15.79 24.99
CA MET A 83 -22.44 -16.76 26.04
C MET A 83 -21.05 -16.52 26.66
N LYS A 84 -20.11 -15.88 25.95
CA LYS A 84 -18.72 -15.71 26.42
C LYS A 84 -18.40 -14.33 26.99
N TYR A 85 -19.14 -13.27 26.66
CA TYR A 85 -18.66 -11.90 26.89
C TYR A 85 -19.61 -10.94 27.64
N GLY A 86 -20.82 -11.36 28.02
CA GLY A 86 -21.63 -10.69 29.07
C GLY A 86 -21.82 -9.17 28.97
N GLY A 87 -21.77 -8.55 27.79
CA GLY A 87 -21.90 -7.10 27.61
C GLY A 87 -22.05 -6.70 26.13
N ASP A 88 -22.38 -5.43 25.85
CA ASP A 88 -22.73 -4.86 24.54
C ASP A 88 -21.82 -5.32 23.39
N ILE A 89 -22.34 -6.22 22.56
CA ILE A 89 -21.68 -6.71 21.33
C ILE A 89 -22.58 -6.33 20.17
N ALA A 90 -21.97 -5.75 19.12
CA ALA A 90 -22.65 -5.42 17.88
C ALA A 90 -23.33 -6.65 17.28
N PHE A 91 -24.63 -6.53 16.99
CA PHE A 91 -25.41 -7.62 16.42
C PHE A 91 -25.04 -7.83 14.95
N LEU A 92 -24.61 -9.03 14.58
CA LEU A 92 -24.39 -9.39 13.18
C LEU A 92 -25.75 -9.64 12.51
N ASP A 93 -26.00 -9.04 11.35
CA ASP A 93 -27.15 -9.32 10.50
C ASP A 93 -26.71 -9.96 9.16
N ASN A 94 -27.70 -10.34 8.33
CA ASN A 94 -27.43 -10.99 7.05
C ASN A 94 -26.75 -10.03 6.04
N GLU A 95 -27.03 -8.73 6.09
CA GLU A 95 -26.42 -7.75 5.17
C GLU A 95 -24.93 -7.56 5.49
N THR A 96 -24.60 -7.47 6.78
CA THR A 96 -23.22 -7.43 7.26
C THR A 96 -22.51 -8.75 6.95
N LEU A 97 -23.18 -9.90 7.13
CA LEU A 97 -22.62 -11.20 6.76
C LEU A 97 -22.32 -11.29 5.26
N ASP A 98 -23.23 -10.81 4.40
CA ASP A 98 -23.05 -10.83 2.95
C ASP A 98 -21.87 -9.94 2.52
N SER A 99 -21.71 -8.75 3.12
CA SER A 99 -20.56 -7.88 2.87
C SER A 99 -19.20 -8.47 3.27
N LEU A 100 -19.20 -9.40 4.23
CA LEU A 100 -18.00 -10.08 4.73
C LEU A 100 -17.71 -11.39 3.99
N VAL A 101 -18.70 -11.92 3.26
CA VAL A 101 -18.61 -13.19 2.51
C VAL A 101 -18.37 -12.96 1.01
N ASP A 102 -18.57 -11.74 0.50
CA ASP A 102 -18.39 -11.34 -0.90
C ASP A 102 -16.92 -11.30 -1.39
N GLU A 103 -16.00 -11.96 -0.69
CA GLU A 103 -14.62 -12.19 -1.15
C GLU A 103 -14.53 -13.17 -2.34
N ASN A 104 -15.64 -13.68 -2.89
CA ASN A 104 -15.63 -14.46 -4.14
C ASN A 104 -15.69 -13.59 -5.40
N CYS A 105 -15.91 -12.26 -5.28
CA CYS A 105 -15.62 -11.28 -6.32
C CYS A 105 -14.10 -11.05 -6.47
N ASP A 106 -13.30 -11.53 -5.52
CA ASP A 106 -11.87 -11.25 -5.39
C ASP A 106 -10.97 -12.34 -6.02
N PHE A 107 -11.52 -13.31 -6.79
CA PHE A 107 -10.70 -14.41 -7.34
C PHE A 107 -9.77 -13.94 -8.46
N GLU A 108 -10.23 -13.13 -9.42
CA GLU A 108 -9.36 -12.59 -10.48
C GLU A 108 -8.33 -11.59 -9.90
N SER A 109 -8.73 -10.76 -8.95
CA SER A 109 -7.86 -9.79 -8.28
C SER A 109 -6.84 -10.45 -7.35
N LYS A 110 -7.22 -11.48 -6.59
CA LYS A 110 -6.29 -12.31 -5.80
C LYS A 110 -5.42 -13.19 -6.69
N VAL A 111 -5.88 -13.68 -7.84
CA VAL A 111 -5.04 -14.46 -8.76
C VAL A 111 -4.05 -13.56 -9.48
N ALA A 112 -4.42 -12.34 -9.87
CA ALA A 112 -3.49 -11.34 -10.39
C ALA A 112 -2.43 -10.97 -9.33
N ALA A 113 -2.85 -10.65 -8.10
CA ALA A 113 -1.94 -10.37 -6.99
C ALA A 113 -1.09 -11.60 -6.59
N CYS A 114 -1.62 -12.83 -6.66
CA CYS A 114 -0.86 -14.05 -6.38
C CYS A 114 0.10 -14.42 -7.50
N SER A 115 -0.25 -14.17 -8.78
CA SER A 115 0.61 -14.40 -9.93
C SER A 115 1.85 -13.52 -9.86
N ASP A 116 1.67 -12.24 -9.53
CA ASP A 116 2.77 -11.29 -9.36
C ASP A 116 3.64 -11.63 -8.15
N VAL A 117 3.04 -12.11 -7.06
CA VAL A 117 3.77 -12.60 -5.88
C VAL A 117 4.52 -13.89 -6.19
N GLU A 118 3.96 -14.83 -6.95
CA GLU A 118 4.65 -16.05 -7.39
C GLU A 118 5.81 -15.74 -8.35
N ASP A 119 5.66 -14.78 -9.25
CA ASP A 119 6.72 -14.37 -10.18
C ASP A 119 7.83 -13.59 -9.48
N LEU A 120 7.49 -12.77 -8.48
CA LEU A 120 8.46 -12.16 -7.56
C LEU A 120 9.18 -13.22 -6.73
N ILE A 121 8.44 -14.18 -6.16
CA ILE A 121 9.01 -15.30 -5.42
C ILE A 121 10.01 -16.04 -6.31
N LYS A 122 9.66 -16.38 -7.55
CA LYS A 122 10.59 -17.01 -8.51
C LYS A 122 11.87 -16.19 -8.77
N GLN A 123 11.80 -14.86 -8.69
CA GLN A 123 12.97 -13.97 -8.80
C GLN A 123 13.79 -13.86 -7.50
N LEU A 124 13.26 -14.31 -6.36
CA LEU A 124 13.99 -14.36 -5.10
C LEU A 124 14.98 -15.53 -5.06
N PRO A 125 16.08 -15.45 -4.31
CA PRO A 125 16.94 -16.59 -4.01
C PRO A 125 16.17 -17.79 -3.39
N PRO A 126 16.61 -19.05 -3.61
CA PRO A 126 15.86 -20.26 -3.23
C PRO A 126 15.42 -20.35 -1.76
N HIS A 127 16.22 -19.81 -0.84
CA HIS A 127 15.89 -19.81 0.59
C HIS A 127 14.82 -18.76 0.97
N TRP A 128 14.70 -17.67 0.20
CA TRP A 128 13.64 -16.67 0.37
C TRP A 128 12.34 -17.09 -0.31
N GLN A 129 12.44 -17.84 -1.41
CA GLN A 129 11.29 -18.52 -2.00
C GLN A 129 10.60 -19.41 -0.99
N ASP A 130 11.39 -20.23 -0.29
CA ASP A 130 10.92 -21.12 0.76
C ASP A 130 10.29 -20.37 1.94
N LEU A 131 10.87 -19.24 2.36
CA LEU A 131 10.26 -18.38 3.40
C LEU A 131 8.91 -17.80 2.96
N CYS A 132 8.84 -17.23 1.76
CA CYS A 132 7.60 -16.65 1.22
C CYS A 132 6.51 -17.70 1.01
N ASN A 133 6.86 -18.88 0.50
CA ASN A 133 5.95 -20.02 0.37
C ASN A 133 5.45 -20.52 1.73
N LYS A 134 6.29 -20.48 2.77
CA LYS A 134 5.87 -20.80 4.15
C LYS A 134 4.96 -19.72 4.74
N LEU A 135 5.21 -18.45 4.48
CA LEU A 135 4.34 -17.34 4.92
C LEU A 135 2.95 -17.35 4.26
N GLN A 136 2.78 -18.02 3.11
CA GLN A 136 1.46 -18.24 2.51
C GLN A 136 0.59 -19.21 3.31
N VAL A 137 1.20 -20.10 4.11
CA VAL A 137 0.52 -21.21 4.77
C VAL A 137 0.54 -21.09 6.30
N TYR A 138 1.59 -20.51 6.85
CA TYR A 138 1.88 -20.45 8.29
C TYR A 138 1.96 -19.00 8.76
N ASN A 139 1.57 -18.76 10.01
CA ASN A 139 1.66 -17.42 10.59
C ASN A 139 3.13 -17.07 10.95
N ILE A 140 3.41 -15.80 11.19
CA ILE A 140 4.79 -15.31 11.43
C ILE A 140 5.46 -15.98 12.65
N ALA A 141 4.68 -16.42 13.65
CA ALA A 141 5.20 -17.15 14.79
C ALA A 141 5.65 -18.56 14.41
N GLU A 142 4.82 -19.29 13.66
CA GLU A 142 5.12 -20.63 13.14
C GLU A 142 6.28 -20.59 12.14
N VAL A 143 6.31 -19.60 11.25
CA VAL A 143 7.42 -19.44 10.30
C VAL A 143 8.73 -19.13 11.03
N SER A 144 8.69 -18.35 12.10
CA SER A 144 9.85 -18.09 12.95
C SER A 144 10.41 -19.36 13.58
N GLU A 145 9.53 -20.27 14.03
CA GLU A 145 9.92 -21.57 14.58
C GLU A 145 10.43 -22.53 13.50
N ILE A 146 9.78 -22.58 12.34
CA ILE A 146 10.13 -23.47 11.22
C ILE A 146 11.46 -23.05 10.56
N THR A 147 11.72 -21.76 10.43
CA THR A 147 12.89 -21.23 9.73
C THR A 147 14.05 -20.86 10.65
N GLY A 148 13.84 -20.86 11.97
CA GLY A 148 14.81 -20.40 12.97
C GLY A 148 15.09 -18.89 12.92
N LEU A 149 14.42 -18.14 12.05
CA LEU A 149 14.58 -16.69 11.94
C LEU A 149 13.75 -15.98 13.01
N SER A 150 14.32 -14.96 13.66
CA SER A 150 13.55 -14.16 14.62
C SER A 150 12.36 -13.47 13.92
N ARG A 151 11.21 -13.36 14.61
CA ARG A 151 10.03 -12.62 14.11
C ARG A 151 10.40 -11.21 13.63
N THR A 152 11.32 -10.55 14.33
CA THR A 152 11.85 -9.23 13.98
C THR A 152 12.59 -9.23 12.64
N THR A 153 13.34 -10.29 12.33
CA THR A 153 14.02 -10.48 11.04
C THR A 153 13.01 -10.69 9.91
N ILE A 154 11.96 -11.49 10.14
CA ILE A 154 10.88 -11.73 9.16
C ILE A 154 10.16 -10.41 8.86
N TYR A 155 9.80 -9.63 9.88
CA TYR A 155 9.21 -8.30 9.68
C TYR A 155 10.16 -7.32 8.98
N LYS A 156 11.47 -7.38 9.23
CA LYS A 156 12.47 -6.57 8.51
C LYS A 156 12.56 -6.94 7.02
N ILE A 157 12.45 -8.23 6.68
CA ILE A 157 12.44 -8.71 5.30
C ILE A 157 11.17 -8.26 4.58
N LEU A 158 10.00 -8.40 5.22
CA LEU A 158 8.72 -7.91 4.68
C LEU A 158 8.71 -6.39 4.51
N LYS A 159 9.31 -5.64 5.44
CA LYS A 159 9.46 -4.18 5.37
C LYS A 159 10.42 -3.73 4.24
N ARG A 160 11.29 -4.60 3.74
CA ARG A 160 12.24 -4.32 2.65
C ARG A 160 11.65 -4.54 1.25
N ILE A 161 10.36 -4.89 1.15
CA ILE A 161 9.69 -5.14 -0.13
C ILE A 161 9.28 -3.82 -0.81
N SER A 162 9.00 -2.76 -0.06
CA SER A 162 8.68 -1.43 -0.62
C SER A 162 9.89 -0.50 -0.64
N VAL A 163 10.04 0.25 -1.74
CA VAL A 163 11.08 1.27 -1.90
C VAL A 163 10.44 2.65 -2.03
N LYS A 164 10.97 3.64 -1.30
CA LYS A 164 10.54 5.06 -1.41
C LYS A 164 11.61 5.85 -2.14
N ILE A 165 11.27 6.35 -3.33
CA ILE A 165 12.21 7.05 -4.21
C ILE A 165 11.66 8.44 -4.52
N VAL A 166 12.53 9.43 -4.48
CA VAL A 166 12.28 10.73 -5.10
C VAL A 166 13.28 10.96 -6.25
N ILE A 167 12.78 11.48 -7.37
CA ILE A 167 13.58 11.78 -8.56
C ILE A 167 13.42 13.25 -8.91
N PHE A 168 14.53 13.99 -8.89
CA PHE A 168 14.59 15.37 -9.31
C PHE A 168 15.25 15.49 -10.67
N GLY A 169 14.70 16.31 -11.56
CA GLY A 169 15.32 16.59 -12.84
C GLY A 169 14.86 17.91 -13.44
N PRO A 170 15.69 18.54 -14.31
CA PRO A 170 15.32 19.81 -14.93
C PRO A 170 14.07 19.66 -15.80
N TYR A 171 13.47 20.79 -16.19
CA TYR A 171 12.35 20.79 -17.11
C TYR A 171 12.71 20.11 -18.44
N GLY A 172 11.79 19.34 -18.99
CA GLY A 172 11.98 18.67 -20.29
C GLY A 172 12.90 17.43 -20.29
N ILE A 173 13.52 17.04 -19.17
CA ILE A 173 14.42 15.87 -19.12
C ILE A 173 13.69 14.52 -19.29
N GLY A 174 12.35 14.51 -19.16
CA GLY A 174 11.53 13.31 -19.32
C GLY A 174 11.16 12.58 -18.02
N LYS A 175 10.96 13.30 -16.90
CA LYS A 175 10.56 12.71 -15.62
C LYS A 175 9.27 11.89 -15.73
N THR A 176 8.22 12.46 -16.31
CA THR A 176 6.92 11.79 -16.54
C THR A 176 7.06 10.56 -17.45
N SER A 177 7.99 10.59 -18.41
CA SER A 177 8.23 9.44 -19.31
C SER A 177 8.76 8.19 -18.58
N LEU A 178 9.25 8.33 -17.35
CA LEU A 178 9.64 7.20 -16.52
C LEU A 178 8.47 6.26 -16.19
N LEU A 179 7.21 6.74 -16.24
CA LEU A 179 6.01 5.89 -16.11
C LEU A 179 6.03 4.71 -17.09
N LYS A 180 6.53 4.92 -18.32
CA LYS A 180 6.64 3.87 -19.36
C LYS A 180 7.64 2.76 -19.01
N THR A 181 8.44 2.96 -17.98
CA THR A 181 9.45 1.99 -17.52
C THR A 181 8.95 1.14 -16.34
N LEU A 182 7.69 1.34 -15.95
CA LEU A 182 6.97 0.60 -14.93
C LEU A 182 5.88 -0.25 -15.57
N ASP A 183 5.39 -1.25 -14.84
CA ASP A 183 4.25 -2.06 -15.27
C ASP A 183 2.95 -1.24 -15.16
N GLU A 184 2.26 -1.09 -16.29
CA GLU A 184 1.04 -0.29 -16.42
C GLU A 184 -0.12 -0.85 -15.59
N SER A 185 -0.19 -2.18 -15.41
CA SER A 185 -1.31 -2.85 -14.74
C SER A 185 -1.28 -2.72 -13.21
N THR A 186 -0.08 -2.52 -12.66
CA THR A 186 0.16 -2.46 -11.21
C THR A 186 0.63 -1.08 -10.74
N THR A 187 0.58 -0.06 -11.61
CA THR A 187 1.01 1.31 -11.30
C THR A 187 -0.15 2.29 -11.33
N LEU A 188 -0.32 3.06 -10.25
CA LEU A 188 -1.23 4.20 -10.19
C LEU A 188 -0.43 5.51 -10.28
N CYS A 189 -0.80 6.37 -11.23
CA CYS A 189 -0.23 7.72 -11.34
C CYS A 189 -1.11 8.77 -10.66
N LEU A 190 -0.56 9.51 -9.71
CA LEU A 190 -1.18 10.70 -9.11
C LEU A 190 -0.64 11.93 -9.85
N ASP A 191 -1.43 12.46 -10.77
CA ASP A 191 -1.08 13.59 -11.65
C ASP A 191 -1.54 14.93 -11.05
N PHE A 192 -0.60 15.70 -10.53
CA PHE A 192 -0.74 17.07 -10.05
C PHE A 192 -0.44 18.11 -11.13
N GLU A 193 0.38 17.79 -12.14
CA GLU A 193 0.80 18.73 -13.19
C GLU A 193 -0.24 18.92 -14.30
N ALA A 194 -1.31 18.10 -14.32
CA ALA A 194 -2.27 18.01 -15.42
C ALA A 194 -1.57 17.72 -16.77
N GLY A 195 -0.50 16.91 -16.70
CA GLY A 195 0.62 16.94 -17.64
C GLY A 195 1.03 15.58 -18.19
N LEU A 196 0.08 14.66 -18.40
CA LEU A 196 0.38 13.34 -19.01
C LEU A 196 0.61 13.39 -20.54
N LEU A 197 0.81 14.57 -21.13
CA LEU A 197 1.09 14.74 -22.57
C LEU A 197 2.31 13.92 -23.04
N ALA A 198 3.31 13.73 -22.18
CA ALA A 198 4.51 12.94 -22.52
C ALA A 198 4.26 11.42 -22.58
N VAL A 199 3.09 10.96 -22.10
CA VAL A 199 2.74 9.55 -21.90
C VAL A 199 1.32 9.24 -22.38
N GLN A 200 0.85 9.89 -23.45
CA GLN A 200 -0.51 9.69 -23.99
C GLN A 200 -0.83 8.23 -24.39
N ASP A 201 0.21 7.45 -24.70
CA ASP A 201 0.18 6.03 -25.05
C ASP A 201 0.21 5.09 -23.83
N TRP A 202 0.45 5.62 -22.63
CA TRP A 202 0.50 4.84 -21.39
C TRP A 202 -0.91 4.44 -20.96
N LYS A 203 -1.12 3.14 -20.71
CA LYS A 203 -2.45 2.58 -20.45
C LYS A 203 -2.74 2.36 -18.96
N GLY A 204 -1.83 2.77 -18.08
CA GLY A 204 -2.02 2.65 -16.64
C GLY A 204 -3.06 3.63 -16.11
N ASP A 205 -3.51 3.36 -14.90
CA ASP A 205 -4.51 4.22 -14.26
C ASP A 205 -3.89 5.52 -13.74
N SER A 206 -4.63 6.61 -13.88
CA SER A 206 -4.22 7.91 -13.36
C SER A 206 -5.35 8.66 -12.67
N ILE A 207 -5.00 9.42 -11.64
CA ILE A 207 -5.92 10.31 -10.93
C ILE A 207 -5.36 11.72 -10.98
N ASN A 208 -6.14 12.65 -11.52
CA ASN A 208 -5.80 14.05 -11.56
C ASN A 208 -6.09 14.70 -10.19
N MET A 209 -5.08 15.28 -9.56
CA MET A 209 -5.15 15.95 -8.27
C MET A 209 -5.22 17.46 -8.46
N ARG A 210 -6.32 18.08 -8.04
CA ARG A 210 -6.52 19.53 -8.24
C ARG A 210 -6.45 20.32 -6.94
N THR A 211 -6.72 19.67 -5.82
CA THR A 211 -6.73 20.30 -4.50
C THR A 211 -5.80 19.58 -3.52
N TRP A 212 -5.30 20.32 -2.53
CA TRP A 212 -4.53 19.73 -1.44
C TRP A 212 -5.36 18.73 -0.63
N ASN A 213 -6.66 18.97 -0.47
CA ASN A 213 -7.55 18.03 0.23
C ASN A 213 -7.61 16.67 -0.48
N GLU A 214 -7.79 16.64 -1.80
CA GLU A 214 -7.76 15.39 -2.56
C GLU A 214 -6.42 14.65 -2.40
N ALA A 215 -5.31 15.39 -2.46
CA ALA A 215 -3.98 14.81 -2.24
C ALA A 215 -3.84 14.15 -0.86
N ARG A 216 -4.43 14.75 0.18
CA ARG A 216 -4.47 14.17 1.54
C ARG A 216 -5.42 12.99 1.65
N ASP A 217 -6.61 13.10 1.06
CA ASP A 217 -7.62 12.06 1.07
C ASP A 217 -7.06 10.78 0.44
N ILE A 218 -6.41 10.91 -0.72
CA ILE A 218 -5.86 9.78 -1.48
C ILE A 218 -4.64 9.19 -0.78
N ALA A 219 -3.77 10.01 -0.20
CA ALA A 219 -2.67 9.50 0.63
C ALA A 219 -3.19 8.75 1.88
N CYS A 220 -4.30 9.20 2.47
CA CYS A 220 -4.96 8.49 3.56
C CYS A 220 -5.62 7.18 3.10
N LEU A 221 -6.27 7.18 1.93
CA LEU A 221 -6.90 6.01 1.35
C LEU A 221 -5.87 4.92 1.05
N ILE A 222 -4.76 5.28 0.41
CA ILE A 222 -3.70 4.34 0.03
C ILE A 222 -2.91 3.88 1.27
N GLY A 223 -2.58 4.80 2.19
CA GLY A 223 -1.72 4.49 3.34
C GLY A 223 -2.43 3.93 4.56
N GLY A 224 -3.76 4.02 4.61
CA GLY A 224 -4.54 3.62 5.77
C GLY A 224 -4.48 4.62 6.94
N PRO A 225 -5.21 4.33 8.02
CA PRO A 225 -5.27 5.19 9.20
C PRO A 225 -4.00 5.10 10.03
N ASN A 226 -3.60 6.21 10.62
CA ASN A 226 -2.56 6.26 11.64
C ASN A 226 -3.22 6.21 13.05
N PRO A 227 -3.06 5.11 13.80
CA PRO A 227 -3.72 4.93 15.10
C PRO A 227 -3.16 5.84 16.19
N ALA A 228 -2.01 6.49 15.96
CA ALA A 228 -1.42 7.42 16.92
C ALA A 228 -2.03 8.83 16.85
N LEU A 229 -2.82 9.13 15.82
CA LEU A 229 -3.42 10.44 15.60
C LEU A 229 -4.80 10.56 16.24
N LYS A 230 -5.12 11.77 16.71
CA LYS A 230 -6.44 12.07 17.25
C LYS A 230 -7.51 12.09 16.14
N PRO A 231 -8.79 11.83 16.45
CA PRO A 231 -9.85 11.70 15.44
C PRO A 231 -10.11 12.95 14.58
N ASP A 232 -9.68 14.13 15.03
CA ASP A 232 -9.80 15.42 14.35
C ASP A 232 -8.64 15.73 13.40
N GLN A 233 -7.56 14.94 13.46
CA GLN A 233 -6.37 15.15 12.64
C GLN A 233 -6.49 14.45 11.27
N ALA A 234 -5.80 15.00 10.27
CA ALA A 234 -5.58 14.32 9.00
C ALA A 234 -4.90 12.96 9.23
N TYR A 235 -5.24 11.97 8.40
CA TYR A 235 -4.77 10.57 8.50
C TYR A 235 -5.23 9.79 9.74
N SER A 236 -6.14 10.34 10.55
CA SER A 236 -6.76 9.61 11.66
C SER A 236 -7.70 8.49 11.18
N GLN A 237 -8.13 7.64 12.11
CA GLN A 237 -9.13 6.60 11.85
C GLN A 237 -10.42 7.17 11.25
N ARG A 238 -10.92 8.29 11.80
CA ARG A 238 -12.12 8.97 11.30
C ARG A 238 -11.93 9.53 9.89
N HIS A 239 -10.75 10.08 9.61
CA HIS A 239 -10.42 10.54 8.26
C HIS A 239 -10.42 9.39 7.27
N TYR A 240 -9.78 8.27 7.63
CA TYR A 240 -9.76 7.06 6.80
C TYR A 240 -11.17 6.54 6.50
N GLU A 241 -12.04 6.40 7.50
CA GLU A 241 -13.42 5.94 7.31
C GLU A 241 -14.21 6.88 6.37
N HIS A 242 -14.02 8.19 6.53
CA HIS A 242 -14.64 9.18 5.65
C HIS A 242 -14.19 9.02 4.20
N VAL A 243 -12.88 8.93 3.95
CA VAL A 243 -12.35 8.81 2.59
C VAL A 243 -12.63 7.44 1.98
N SER A 244 -12.61 6.37 2.78
CA SER A 244 -13.03 5.02 2.36
C SER A 244 -14.49 5.00 1.90
N SER A 245 -15.37 5.75 2.57
CA SER A 245 -16.76 5.87 2.12
C SER A 245 -16.91 6.76 0.89
N LYS A 246 -16.07 7.79 0.73
CA LYS A 246 -16.10 8.73 -0.41
C LYS A 246 -15.52 8.10 -1.68
N TYR A 247 -14.48 7.29 -1.55
CA TYR A 247 -13.72 6.69 -2.65
C TYR A 247 -13.81 5.15 -2.65
N LYS A 248 -15.01 4.59 -2.48
CA LYS A 248 -15.22 3.12 -2.36
C LYS A 248 -14.69 2.33 -3.54
N GLU A 249 -14.92 2.81 -4.76
CA GLU A 249 -14.48 2.14 -5.99
C GLU A 249 -12.94 2.11 -6.08
N LEU A 250 -12.30 3.24 -5.79
CA LEU A 250 -10.84 3.32 -5.76
C LEU A 250 -10.26 2.44 -4.63
N LEU A 251 -10.93 2.35 -3.48
CA LEU A 251 -10.50 1.50 -2.37
C LEU A 251 -10.47 0.02 -2.77
N SER A 252 -11.50 -0.47 -3.47
CA SER A 252 -11.53 -1.86 -3.96
C SER A 252 -10.39 -2.17 -4.92
N GLU A 253 -9.92 -1.16 -5.65
CA GLU A 253 -8.83 -1.31 -6.61
C GLU A 253 -7.45 -1.00 -6.02
N CYS A 254 -7.36 -0.36 -4.85
CA CYS A 254 -6.07 0.03 -4.24
C CYS A 254 -5.12 -1.15 -4.00
N SER A 255 -5.65 -2.36 -3.83
CA SER A 255 -4.85 -3.59 -3.67
C SER A 255 -4.10 -3.97 -4.96
N LYS A 256 -4.64 -3.64 -6.14
CA LYS A 256 -4.03 -3.96 -7.45
C LYS A 256 -2.74 -3.18 -7.69
N TYR A 257 -2.64 -1.98 -7.11
CA TYR A 257 -1.48 -1.13 -7.33
C TYR A 257 -0.33 -1.49 -6.40
N ARG A 258 0.78 -1.94 -6.99
CA ARG A 258 2.05 -2.15 -6.31
C ARG A 258 2.92 -0.90 -6.29
N CYS A 259 2.79 -0.04 -7.30
CA CYS A 259 3.56 1.19 -7.43
C CYS A 259 2.63 2.41 -7.44
N ILE A 260 2.96 3.42 -6.64
CA ILE A 260 2.32 4.73 -6.68
C ILE A 260 3.34 5.72 -7.24
N PHE A 261 3.04 6.27 -8.40
CA PHE A 261 3.84 7.29 -9.06
C PHE A 261 3.21 8.67 -8.83
N VAL A 262 3.97 9.64 -8.34
CA VAL A 262 3.47 10.97 -8.00
C VAL A 262 4.16 12.01 -8.88
N ASP A 263 3.39 12.66 -9.76
CA ASP A 263 3.86 13.67 -10.69
C ASP A 263 3.11 15.00 -10.49
N SER A 264 3.62 15.99 -9.78
CA SER A 264 4.94 16.07 -9.16
C SER A 264 4.86 16.65 -7.75
N ILE A 265 5.86 16.38 -6.91
CA ILE A 265 5.99 17.02 -5.59
C ILE A 265 6.11 18.53 -5.69
N THR A 266 6.69 19.04 -6.79
CA THR A 266 6.79 20.48 -7.04
C THR A 266 5.41 21.11 -7.11
N VAL A 267 4.46 20.52 -7.83
CA VAL A 267 3.08 21.04 -7.88
C VAL A 267 2.28 20.69 -6.64
N ALA A 268 2.47 19.51 -6.04
CA ALA A 268 1.85 19.17 -4.75
C ALA A 268 2.18 20.21 -3.67
N SER A 269 3.44 20.66 -3.58
CA SER A 269 3.86 21.70 -2.64
C SER A 269 3.20 23.07 -2.91
N ARG A 270 2.94 23.40 -4.19
CA ARG A 270 2.19 24.62 -4.56
C ARG A 270 0.73 24.53 -4.16
N LEU A 271 0.07 23.39 -4.39
CA LEU A 271 -1.32 23.18 -3.94
C LEU A 271 -1.41 23.25 -2.41
N CYS A 272 -0.46 22.63 -1.70
CA CYS A 272 -0.38 22.72 -0.25
C CYS A 272 -0.21 24.17 0.22
N PHE A 273 0.62 24.97 -0.46
CA PHE A 273 0.84 26.36 -0.06
C PHE A 273 -0.40 27.22 -0.32
N LEU A 274 -1.08 27.04 -1.46
CA LEU A 274 -2.36 27.72 -1.73
C LEU A 274 -3.41 27.39 -0.68
N TRP A 275 -3.49 26.11 -0.27
CA TRP A 275 -4.37 25.67 0.82
C TRP A 275 -3.94 26.28 2.17
N ALA A 276 -2.65 26.32 2.47
CA ALA A 276 -2.12 26.86 3.73
C ALA A 276 -2.44 28.35 3.89
N ARG A 277 -2.37 29.14 2.81
CA ARG A 277 -2.66 30.58 2.82
C ARG A 277 -4.10 30.96 3.16
N ILE A 278 -5.04 30.03 2.96
CA ILE A 278 -6.46 30.27 3.26
C ILE A 278 -6.88 29.70 4.62
N GLN A 279 -5.96 29.09 5.38
CA GLN A 279 -6.26 28.58 6.70
C GLN A 279 -6.36 29.72 7.73
N PRO A 280 -7.19 29.57 8.78
CA PRO A 280 -7.32 30.58 9.84
C PRO A 280 -5.97 30.97 10.47
N GLU A 281 -5.08 30.01 10.65
CA GLU A 281 -3.75 30.19 11.24
C GLU A 281 -2.84 31.08 10.38
N ALA A 282 -3.15 31.24 9.09
CA ALA A 282 -2.41 32.11 8.18
C ALA A 282 -2.82 33.59 8.30
N PHE A 283 -3.71 33.96 9.22
CA PHE A 283 -4.13 35.34 9.45
C PHE A 283 -3.73 35.82 10.86
N SER A 284 -3.27 37.06 10.94
CA SER A 284 -2.90 37.66 12.22
C SER A 284 -4.15 38.02 13.04
N ASP A 285 -4.26 37.49 14.26
CA ASP A 285 -5.34 37.83 15.21
C ASP A 285 -5.46 39.35 15.49
N ARG A 286 -4.35 40.08 15.38
CA ARG A 286 -4.30 41.53 15.67
C ARG A 286 -4.72 42.40 14.50
N SER A 287 -4.46 41.97 13.27
CA SER A 287 -4.60 42.84 12.07
C SER A 287 -5.53 42.28 11.00
N GLY A 288 -5.91 41.00 11.08
CA GLY A 288 -6.66 40.29 10.05
C GLY A 288 -5.92 40.15 8.71
N ARG A 289 -4.66 40.59 8.62
CA ARG A 289 -3.83 40.47 7.41
C ARG A 289 -3.18 39.10 7.34
N GLU A 290 -2.93 38.67 6.11
CA GLU A 290 -2.22 37.42 5.82
C GLU A 290 -0.80 37.44 6.42
N ASP A 291 -0.52 36.49 7.31
CA ASP A 291 0.80 36.18 7.83
C ASP A 291 1.43 35.06 7.00
N LYS A 292 2.29 35.46 6.06
CA LYS A 292 3.03 34.53 5.20
C LYS A 292 3.90 33.57 6.00
N ARG A 293 4.44 33.97 7.16
CA ARG A 293 5.30 33.09 7.97
C ARG A 293 4.49 31.95 8.57
N ALA A 294 3.29 32.24 9.06
CA ALA A 294 2.38 31.22 9.55
C ALA A 294 1.95 30.26 8.43
N ALA A 295 1.62 30.77 7.24
CA ALA A 295 1.31 29.94 6.07
C ALA A 295 2.46 28.99 5.68
N TYR A 296 3.72 29.45 5.71
CA TYR A 296 4.89 28.59 5.48
C TYR A 296 5.08 27.55 6.59
N GLY A 297 4.73 27.88 7.84
CA GLY A 297 4.69 26.94 8.95
C GLY A 297 3.71 25.79 8.70
N THR A 298 2.47 26.13 8.32
CA THR A 298 1.42 25.17 7.98
C THR A 298 1.80 24.33 6.76
N LEU A 299 2.32 24.95 5.69
CA LEU A 299 2.84 24.24 4.52
C LEU A 299 3.86 23.15 4.92
N ALA A 300 4.82 23.51 5.76
CA ALA A 300 5.86 22.58 6.17
C ALA A 300 5.28 21.42 7.01
N GLN A 301 4.34 21.68 7.92
CA GLN A 301 3.69 20.65 8.71
C GLN A 301 2.90 19.67 7.83
N GLU A 302 2.11 20.19 6.90
CA GLU A 302 1.25 19.40 6.02
C GLU A 302 2.05 18.58 5.01
N MET A 303 3.04 19.18 4.34
CA MET A 303 3.90 18.45 3.41
C MET A 303 4.66 17.32 4.11
N MET A 304 5.14 17.56 5.33
CA MET A 304 5.81 16.53 6.11
C MET A 304 4.87 15.41 6.54
N ALA A 305 3.65 15.73 6.96
CA ALA A 305 2.64 14.73 7.28
C ALA A 305 2.30 13.86 6.06
N TRP A 306 2.15 14.49 4.88
CA TRP A 306 1.87 13.81 3.62
C TRP A 306 3.02 12.90 3.16
N LEU A 307 4.27 13.38 3.22
CA LEU A 307 5.44 12.57 2.88
C LEU A 307 5.64 11.39 3.86
N ASN A 308 5.43 11.61 5.16
CA ASN A 308 5.49 10.55 6.17
C ASN A 308 4.37 9.52 5.98
N GLN A 309 3.18 9.94 5.56
CA GLN A 309 2.09 9.03 5.23
C GLN A 309 2.53 8.05 4.14
N PHE A 310 3.16 8.53 3.05
CA PHE A 310 3.71 7.67 2.00
C PHE A 310 4.87 6.78 2.45
N GLN A 311 5.71 7.29 3.35
CA GLN A 311 6.82 6.54 3.93
C GLN A 311 6.32 5.33 4.73
N HIS A 312 5.19 5.44 5.43
CA HIS A 312 4.66 4.39 6.28
C HIS A 312 3.96 3.25 5.52
N ILE A 313 3.63 3.45 4.25
CA ILE A 313 3.02 2.43 3.37
C ILE A 313 4.03 1.30 3.18
N ARG A 314 3.68 0.05 3.54
CA ARG A 314 4.65 -1.05 3.57
C ARG A 314 4.63 -1.96 2.35
N ASP A 315 3.49 -2.03 1.67
CA ASP A 315 3.21 -2.95 0.57
C ASP A 315 3.41 -2.31 -0.82
N LYS A 316 3.59 -0.98 -0.91
CA LYS A 316 3.69 -0.25 -2.18
C LYS A 316 5.01 0.49 -2.35
N ASP A 317 5.57 0.43 -3.55
CA ASP A 317 6.68 1.30 -3.95
C ASP A 317 6.12 2.70 -4.20
N ILE A 318 6.81 3.72 -3.69
CA ILE A 318 6.38 5.11 -3.88
C ILE A 318 7.48 5.82 -4.64
N ILE A 319 7.12 6.34 -5.81
CA ILE A 319 8.02 7.07 -6.69
C ILE A 319 7.47 8.47 -6.84
N ILE A 320 8.23 9.45 -6.40
CA ILE A 320 7.84 10.85 -6.45
C ILE A 320 8.78 11.57 -7.39
N VAL A 321 8.24 12.26 -8.40
CA VAL A 321 9.07 13.10 -9.27
C VAL A 321 8.93 14.56 -8.90
N GLY A 322 9.98 15.34 -9.14
CA GLY A 322 10.04 16.76 -8.86
C GLY A 322 11.00 17.51 -9.78
N THR A 323 10.87 18.82 -9.80
CA THR A 323 11.77 19.67 -10.59
C THR A 323 13.08 19.89 -9.86
N LEU A 324 14.19 19.82 -10.60
CA LEU A 324 15.52 20.24 -10.16
C LEU A 324 15.81 21.64 -10.70
N GLY A 325 16.01 22.61 -9.81
CA GLY A 325 16.36 23.98 -10.16
C GLY A 325 17.88 24.20 -10.11
N GLN A 326 18.38 25.05 -11.01
CA GLN A 326 19.75 25.56 -10.98
C GLN A 326 19.74 26.96 -10.37
N TYR A 327 20.53 27.15 -9.32
CA TYR A 327 20.70 28.42 -8.63
C TYR A 327 22.17 28.82 -8.66
N LEU A 328 22.47 30.10 -8.54
CA LEU A 328 23.83 30.58 -8.36
C LEU A 328 24.05 30.84 -6.86
N ASP A 329 25.16 30.34 -6.33
CA ASP A 329 25.61 30.73 -4.99
C ASP A 329 26.22 32.15 -5.00
N ASP A 330 26.60 32.65 -3.83
CA ASP A 330 27.22 33.98 -3.68
C ASP A 330 28.55 34.12 -4.45
N CYS A 331 29.14 33.00 -4.88
CA CYS A 331 30.36 32.92 -5.68
C CYS A 331 30.09 32.70 -7.18
N ASN A 332 28.84 32.85 -7.65
CA ASN A 332 28.40 32.57 -9.02
C ASN A 332 28.63 31.12 -9.49
N ARG A 333 28.70 30.16 -8.56
CA ARG A 333 28.80 28.74 -8.89
C ARG A 333 27.39 28.15 -8.98
N PRO A 334 27.11 27.33 -10.01
CA PRO A 334 25.82 26.67 -10.12
C PRO A 334 25.67 25.62 -9.02
N THR A 335 24.59 25.75 -8.26
CA THR A 335 24.14 24.79 -7.24
C THR A 335 22.78 24.25 -7.65
N TRP A 336 22.59 22.94 -7.52
CA TRP A 336 21.36 22.27 -7.90
C TRP A 336 20.53 21.94 -6.67
N LEU A 337 19.28 22.41 -6.64
CA LEU A 337 18.39 22.20 -5.50
C LEU A 337 17.02 21.69 -5.96
N PRO A 338 16.40 20.79 -5.19
CA PRO A 338 15.00 20.42 -5.39
C PRO A 338 14.10 21.66 -5.36
N GLN A 339 13.23 21.80 -6.35
CA GLN A 339 12.25 22.87 -6.38
C GLN A 339 10.96 22.40 -5.69
N CYS A 340 10.73 22.90 -4.49
CA CYS A 340 9.51 22.74 -3.70
C CYS A 340 9.16 24.06 -3.03
N GLU A 341 7.87 24.34 -2.83
CA GLU A 341 7.45 25.44 -1.98
C GLU A 341 7.88 25.15 -0.53
N GLY A 342 8.56 26.12 0.08
CA GLY A 342 9.11 26.01 1.42
C GLY A 342 10.44 25.23 1.49
N ALA A 343 11.46 25.85 2.08
CA ALA A 343 12.80 25.26 2.18
C ALA A 343 12.86 23.98 3.04
N LYS A 344 12.03 23.90 4.09
CA LYS A 344 12.03 22.79 5.04
C LYS A 344 11.70 21.46 4.35
N THR A 345 10.66 21.44 3.52
CA THR A 345 10.24 20.25 2.77
C THR A 345 11.39 19.69 1.93
N ALA A 346 12.04 20.53 1.13
CA ALA A 346 13.17 20.12 0.28
C ALA A 346 14.35 19.56 1.10
N SER A 347 14.63 20.16 2.26
CA SER A 347 15.74 19.76 3.13
C SER A 347 15.50 18.44 3.88
N GLU A 348 14.24 18.11 4.21
CA GLU A 348 13.91 16.94 5.02
C GLU A 348 13.61 15.68 4.19
N ILE A 349 13.26 15.83 2.91
CA ILE A 349 12.99 14.70 1.99
C ILE A 349 14.07 13.61 2.06
N PRO A 350 15.39 13.92 2.00
CA PRO A 350 16.43 12.90 2.11
C PRO A 350 16.40 12.09 3.42
N GLY A 351 15.84 12.64 4.50
CA GLY A 351 15.64 11.91 5.76
C GLY A 351 14.50 10.89 5.68
N ILE A 352 13.45 11.22 4.91
CA ILE A 352 12.20 10.46 4.81
C ILE A 352 12.35 9.29 3.83
N VAL A 353 12.76 9.58 2.59
CA VAL A 353 12.80 8.56 1.51
C VAL A 353 14.04 7.67 1.62
N ASP A 354 14.02 6.53 0.94
CA ASP A 354 15.18 5.65 0.86
C ASP A 354 16.18 6.22 -0.14
N GLU A 355 15.71 6.54 -1.33
CA GLU A 355 16.53 6.98 -2.46
C GLU A 355 16.18 8.41 -2.89
N VAL A 356 17.22 9.23 -3.09
CA VAL A 356 17.13 10.54 -3.76
C VAL A 356 17.97 10.46 -5.02
N ILE A 357 17.35 10.67 -6.17
CA ILE A 357 18.00 10.49 -7.47
C ILE A 357 17.88 11.78 -8.28
N SER A 358 18.98 12.18 -8.91
CA SER A 358 18.94 13.25 -9.90
C SER A 358 18.95 12.67 -11.32
N MET A 359 17.90 12.95 -12.10
CA MET A 359 17.82 12.62 -13.52
C MET A 359 18.34 13.79 -14.35
N VAL A 360 19.49 13.60 -14.99
CA VAL A 360 20.22 14.67 -15.70
C VAL A 360 20.81 14.18 -17.02
N GLY A 361 21.20 15.10 -17.89
CA GLY A 361 22.04 14.79 -19.05
C GLY A 361 23.50 14.73 -18.64
N ILE A 362 24.17 13.62 -18.94
CA ILE A 362 25.61 13.47 -18.76
C ILE A 362 26.26 13.41 -20.14
N LYS A 363 27.21 14.32 -20.38
CA LYS A 363 28.03 14.30 -21.60
C LYS A 363 29.05 13.19 -21.51
N LYS A 364 29.08 12.34 -22.54
CA LYS A 364 30.08 11.30 -22.74
C LYS A 364 31.29 11.86 -23.50
N ASP A 365 32.38 11.10 -23.51
CA ASP A 365 33.64 11.45 -24.17
C ASP A 365 33.50 11.63 -25.69
N ASP A 366 32.49 10.99 -26.29
CA ASP A 366 32.14 11.12 -27.71
C ASP A 366 31.31 12.38 -28.03
N GLY A 367 31.04 13.22 -27.02
CA GLY A 367 30.24 14.43 -27.14
C GLY A 367 28.72 14.20 -27.10
N THR A 368 28.26 12.95 -27.01
CA THR A 368 26.82 12.65 -26.88
C THR A 368 26.36 12.89 -25.45
N GLU A 369 25.16 13.46 -25.30
CA GLU A 369 24.54 13.67 -23.99
C GLU A 369 23.50 12.57 -23.75
N VAL A 370 23.72 11.79 -22.69
CA VAL A 370 22.86 10.66 -22.34
C VAL A 370 22.14 10.97 -21.04
N ARG A 371 20.82 10.74 -21.03
CA ARG A 371 20.03 10.86 -19.80
C ARG A 371 20.46 9.79 -18.83
N SER A 372 20.67 10.16 -17.58
CA SER A 372 21.17 9.24 -16.57
C SER A 372 20.66 9.60 -15.19
N PHE A 373 20.60 8.60 -14.33
CA PHE A 373 20.34 8.76 -12.91
C PHE A 373 21.66 8.90 -12.17
N VAL A 374 21.81 9.98 -11.40
CA VAL A 374 22.88 10.17 -10.43
C VAL A 374 22.34 9.78 -9.06
N CYS A 375 22.92 8.73 -8.47
CA CYS A 375 22.35 8.05 -7.31
C CYS A 375 23.14 8.29 -6.01
N GLN A 376 24.42 8.66 -6.09
CA GLN A 376 25.28 8.77 -4.90
C GLN A 376 25.52 10.22 -4.47
N THR A 377 25.51 10.45 -3.15
CA THR A 377 25.68 11.78 -2.54
C THR A 377 27.00 12.43 -2.90
N ILE A 378 28.09 11.66 -2.91
CA ILE A 378 29.42 12.15 -3.29
C ILE A 378 29.57 11.99 -4.80
N ASN A 379 29.05 12.95 -5.57
CA ASN A 379 29.18 12.97 -7.02
C ASN A 379 29.94 14.20 -7.52
N SER A 380 30.57 14.09 -8.68
CA SER A 380 31.42 15.14 -9.27
C SER A 380 30.64 16.36 -9.78
N TRP A 381 29.31 16.27 -9.89
CA TRP A 381 28.46 17.29 -10.49
C TRP A 381 27.70 18.15 -9.47
N GLY A 382 27.75 17.80 -8.18
CA GLY A 382 27.03 18.51 -7.12
C GLY A 382 25.51 18.33 -7.17
N TYR A 383 25.02 17.26 -7.81
CA TYR A 383 23.59 16.97 -7.85
C TYR A 383 23.09 16.38 -6.53
N PRO A 384 21.87 16.73 -6.07
CA PRO A 384 21.30 16.14 -4.88
C PRO A 384 21.00 14.65 -5.13
N ALA A 385 21.67 13.79 -4.38
CA ALA A 385 21.52 12.35 -4.51
C ALA A 385 21.79 11.64 -3.19
N LYS A 386 21.19 10.47 -3.03
CA LYS A 386 21.31 9.64 -1.84
C LYS A 386 20.92 8.21 -2.21
N ASP A 387 21.83 7.28 -1.93
CA ASP A 387 21.57 5.85 -1.98
C ASP A 387 21.62 5.28 -0.57
N ARG A 388 20.44 4.94 -0.01
CA ARG A 388 20.37 4.26 1.30
C ARG A 388 20.54 2.75 1.14
N SER A 389 20.14 2.20 0.00
CA SER A 389 20.31 0.77 -0.30
C SER A 389 21.79 0.36 -0.41
N GLY A 390 22.66 1.32 -0.77
CA GLY A 390 24.07 1.13 -1.06
C GLY A 390 24.30 0.20 -2.26
N CYS A 391 23.29 -0.04 -3.10
CA CYS A 391 23.35 -0.98 -4.21
C CYS A 391 23.59 -0.31 -5.55
N LEU A 392 23.35 1.00 -5.63
CA LEU A 392 23.36 1.74 -6.88
C LEU A 392 24.77 2.21 -7.19
N ASN A 393 25.08 2.18 -8.49
CA ASN A 393 26.29 2.80 -9.01
C ASN A 393 26.13 4.32 -8.95
N MET A 394 27.25 5.04 -9.14
CA MET A 394 27.24 6.50 -9.25
C MET A 394 26.22 6.98 -10.30
N VAL A 395 26.21 6.27 -11.43
CA VAL A 395 25.37 6.54 -12.59
C VAL A 395 24.61 5.27 -12.97
N GLU A 396 23.30 5.38 -13.10
CA GLU A 396 22.41 4.32 -13.58
C GLU A 396 21.65 4.76 -14.83
N GLU A 397 21.19 3.77 -15.61
CA GLU A 397 20.25 4.00 -16.71
C GLU A 397 18.92 4.57 -16.18
N PRO A 398 18.29 5.54 -16.86
CA PRO A 398 17.04 6.14 -16.41
C PRO A 398 15.83 5.22 -16.64
N HIS A 399 15.78 4.11 -15.91
CA HIS A 399 14.76 3.07 -16.03
C HIS A 399 14.32 2.58 -14.64
N LEU A 400 13.09 2.90 -14.24
CA LEU A 400 12.61 2.64 -12.88
C LEU A 400 12.46 1.15 -12.58
N GLY A 401 11.93 0.35 -13.52
CA GLY A 401 11.83 -1.10 -13.33
C GLY A 401 13.19 -1.76 -13.00
N LYS A 402 14.22 -1.52 -13.83
CA LYS A 402 15.59 -2.02 -13.59
C LYS A 402 16.16 -1.53 -12.26
N LEU A 403 15.98 -0.25 -11.95
CA LEU A 403 16.46 0.37 -10.71
C LEU A 403 15.83 -0.29 -9.46
N LEU A 404 14.51 -0.43 -9.45
CA LEU A 404 13.77 -1.08 -8.36
C LEU A 404 14.19 -2.54 -8.21
N THR A 405 14.33 -3.27 -9.32
CA THR A 405 14.81 -4.66 -9.30
C THR A 405 16.18 -4.73 -8.65
N LYS A 406 17.13 -3.86 -9.03
CA LYS A 406 18.48 -3.84 -8.45
C LYS A 406 18.48 -3.60 -6.93
N ILE A 407 17.71 -2.62 -6.47
CA ILE A 407 17.55 -2.31 -5.03
C ILE A 407 17.00 -3.51 -4.27
N LYS A 408 15.93 -4.10 -4.80
CA LYS A 408 15.28 -5.26 -4.17
C LYS A 408 16.20 -6.47 -4.15
N THR A 409 16.88 -6.81 -5.25
CA THR A 409 17.79 -7.96 -5.32
C THR A 409 18.92 -7.90 -4.28
N LYS A 410 19.53 -6.72 -4.03
CA LYS A 410 20.56 -6.59 -2.98
C LYS A 410 20.01 -6.69 -1.56
N ALA A 411 18.81 -6.17 -1.32
CA ALA A 411 18.15 -6.30 -0.02
C ALA A 411 17.97 -7.78 0.37
N PHE A 412 17.77 -8.66 -0.62
CA PHE A 412 17.69 -10.10 -0.42
C PHE A 412 19.06 -10.78 -0.30
N SER A 413 20.10 -10.34 -1.00
CA SER A 413 21.43 -10.96 -0.94
C SER A 413 22.22 -10.67 0.35
N THR A 414 22.08 -9.48 0.91
CA THR A 414 22.78 -9.05 2.15
C THR A 414 22.34 -9.86 3.39
N THR A 415 21.14 -10.42 3.34
CA THR A 415 20.56 -11.20 4.45
C THR A 415 21.15 -12.62 4.53
N THR A 416 21.65 -13.16 3.42
CA THR A 416 22.28 -14.50 3.33
C THR A 416 23.65 -14.58 4.04
N GLN A 417 24.37 -13.46 4.15
CA GLN A 417 25.68 -13.42 4.83
C GLN A 417 25.56 -13.34 6.36
N PHE A 418 24.48 -12.73 6.88
CA PHE A 418 24.23 -12.67 8.33
C PHE A 418 23.77 -14.01 8.92
N SER A 419 23.06 -14.84 8.15
CA SER A 419 22.64 -16.18 8.61
C SER A 419 23.78 -17.20 8.63
N THR A 420 24.83 -17.02 7.81
CA THR A 420 26.01 -17.90 7.80
C THR A 420 26.98 -17.63 8.94
N GLN A 421 27.01 -16.40 9.51
CA GLN A 421 27.86 -16.07 10.66
C GLN A 421 27.26 -16.43 12.03
N LEU A 422 25.94 -16.63 12.13
CA LEU A 422 25.27 -17.05 13.37
C LEU A 422 25.16 -18.58 13.50
N GLY A 423 25.63 -19.32 12.50
CA GLY A 423 25.67 -20.78 12.47
C GLY A 423 27.08 -21.38 12.53
N ALA A 424 28.06 -20.62 13.03
CA ALA A 424 29.43 -21.08 13.29
C ALA A 424 29.74 -21.04 14.79
#